data_AF-J8F1J4-F1
#
_entry.id   AF-J8F1J4-F1
#
_cell.length_a   1.000
_cell.length_b   1.000
_cell.length_c   1.000
_cell.angle_alpha   90.00
_cell.angle_beta   90.00
_cell.angle_gamma   90.00
#
_symmetry.space_group_name_H-M   'P 1'
#
loop_
_entity.id
_entity.type
_entity.pdbx_description
1 polymer ?
#
loop_
_entity_poly.entity_id
_entity_poly.type
_entity_poly.pdbx_seq_one_letter_code
_entity_poly.pdbx_strand_id
1 'polypeptide(L)' 'MKPEFLKAIHEAIGNVEHIHIEESGSDSLLIHHDDAQQLKQVAETLEHNNFRSTIRTAGDASYIEVLNR' A
#
# COMPACT_ATOMS: atom_id res chain seq x y z
N MET A 1 -7.92 12.98 -4.06
CA MET A 1 -6.82 12.79 -3.09
C MET A 1 -5.57 13.51 -3.62
N LYS A 2 -4.54 13.77 -2.81
CA LYS A 2 -3.36 14.52 -3.28
C LYS A 2 -2.54 13.63 -4.23
N PRO A 3 -2.33 14.02 -5.51
CA PRO A 3 -1.50 13.26 -6.46
C PRO A 3 -0.09 12.95 -5.91
N GLU A 4 0.39 13.81 -5.02
CA GLU A 4 1.68 13.67 -4.34
C GLU A 4 1.74 12.45 -3.41
N PHE A 5 0.66 12.11 -2.72
CA PHE A 5 0.63 10.95 -1.82
C PHE A 5 0.70 9.65 -2.62
N LEU A 6 -0.15 9.50 -3.64
CA LEU A 6 -0.12 8.34 -4.53
C LEU A 6 1.25 8.21 -5.21
N LYS A 7 1.84 9.32 -5.66
CA LYS A 7 3.17 9.33 -6.24
C LYS A 7 4.24 8.87 -5.24
N ALA A 8 4.21 9.36 -4.00
CA ALA A 8 5.16 8.98 -2.97
C ALA A 8 5.05 7.49 -2.60
N ILE A 9 3.84 6.94 -2.60
CA ILE A 9 3.61 5.49 -2.43
C ILE A 9 4.21 4.71 -3.60
N HIS A 10 3.97 5.12 -4.85
CA HIS A 10 4.59 4.48 -6.01
C HIS A 10 6.13 4.53 -5.98
N GLU A 11 6.70 5.65 -5.58
CA GLU A 11 8.17 5.81 -5.46
C GLU A 11 8.75 4.94 -4.34
N ALA A 12 8.05 4.83 -3.19
CA ALA A 12 8.48 4.01 -2.08
C ALA A 12 8.44 2.52 -2.42
N ILE A 13 7.34 2.06 -3.02
CA ILE A 13 7.14 0.66 -3.38
C ILE A 13 8.05 0.24 -4.55
N GLY A 14 8.32 1.14 -5.48
CA GLY A 14 9.11 0.86 -6.66
C GLY A 14 8.40 -0.06 -7.66
N ASN A 15 9.18 -0.86 -8.40
CA ASN A 15 8.67 -1.73 -9.46
C ASN A 15 8.29 -3.11 -8.92
N VAL A 16 7.27 -3.19 -8.07
CA VAL A 16 6.63 -4.47 -7.77
C VAL A 16 5.61 -4.75 -8.87
N GLU A 17 5.79 -5.87 -9.57
CA GLU A 17 4.87 -6.29 -10.62
C GLU A 17 3.48 -6.58 -10.05
N HIS A 18 2.44 -6.28 -10.82
CA HIS A 18 1.05 -6.61 -10.49
C HIS A 18 0.50 -6.06 -9.15
N ILE A 19 1.03 -4.92 -8.67
CA ILE A 19 0.38 -4.18 -7.59
C ILE A 19 -0.84 -3.43 -8.11
N HIS A 20 -1.95 -3.55 -7.39
CA HIS A 20 -3.13 -2.70 -7.56
C HIS A 20 -3.24 -1.74 -6.38
N ILE A 21 -3.32 -0.43 -6.66
CA ILE A 21 -3.53 0.61 -5.64
C ILE A 21 -4.89 1.24 -5.89
N GLU A 22 -5.73 1.27 -4.87
CA GLU A 22 -7.03 1.95 -4.89
C GLU A 22 -7.10 3.04 -3.82
N GLU A 23 -7.86 4.09 -4.12
CA GLU A 23 -8.16 5.14 -3.15
C GLU A 23 -9.26 4.65 -2.19
N SER A 24 -9.00 4.72 -0.88
CA SER A 24 -10.00 4.42 0.15
C SER A 24 -10.26 5.66 0.99
N GLY A 25 -11.51 6.11 0.98
CA GLY A 25 -11.90 7.33 1.68
C GLY A 25 -11.12 8.57 1.20
N SER A 26 -11.00 9.57 2.08
CA SER A 26 -10.37 10.85 1.74
C SER A 26 -8.86 10.88 1.98
N ASP A 27 -8.35 10.01 2.86
CA ASP A 27 -6.99 10.07 3.41
C ASP A 27 -6.31 8.68 3.52
N SER A 28 -6.77 7.66 2.78
CA SER A 28 -6.06 6.38 2.72
C SER A 28 -5.99 5.77 1.33
N LEU A 29 -4.99 4.91 1.14
CA LEU A 29 -4.81 4.09 -0.05
C LEU A 29 -4.81 2.63 0.38
N LEU A 30 -5.40 1.76 -0.45
CA LEU A 30 -5.32 0.31 -0.27
C LEU A 30 -4.43 -0.26 -1.36
N ILE A 31 -3.48 -1.10 -0.96
CA ILE A 31 -2.56 -1.78 -1.87
C ILE A 31 -2.88 -3.26 -1.82
N HIS A 32 -3.21 -3.82 -2.97
CA HIS A 32 -3.54 -5.21 -3.16
C HIS A 32 -2.47 -5.88 -4.01
N HIS A 33 -2.20 -7.15 -3.70
CA HIS A 33 -1.36 -8.01 -4.50
C HIS A 33 -1.73 -9.48 -4.22
N ASP A 34 -1.68 -10.33 -5.25
CA ASP A 34 -2.09 -11.73 -5.16
C ASP A 34 -1.13 -12.58 -4.32
N ASP A 35 0.15 -12.23 -4.33
CA ASP A 35 1.18 -12.83 -3.47
C ASP A 35 1.30 -12.11 -2.11
N ALA A 36 1.04 -12.85 -1.03
CA ALA A 36 1.18 -12.38 0.35
C ALA A 36 2.62 -12.05 0.75
N GLN A 37 3.64 -12.67 0.14
CA GLN A 37 5.04 -12.32 0.37
C GLN A 37 5.36 -10.93 -0.20
N GLN A 38 4.81 -10.62 -1.37
CA GLN A 38 4.96 -9.30 -1.98
C GLN A 38 4.24 -8.22 -1.15
N LEU A 39 3.02 -8.48 -0.66
CA LEU A 39 2.35 -7.58 0.29
C LEU A 39 3.20 -7.32 1.53
N LYS A 40 3.85 -8.35 2.06
CA LYS A 40 4.73 -8.19 3.22
C LYS A 40 5.94 -7.31 2.90
N GLN A 41 6.61 -7.55 1.77
CA GLN A 41 7.75 -6.74 1.33
C GLN A 41 7.34 -5.26 1.11
N VAL A 42 6.17 -5.03 0.52
CA VAL A 42 5.61 -3.69 0.30
C VAL A 42 5.36 -3.00 1.64
N ALA A 43 4.75 -3.70 2.60
CA ALA A 43 4.50 -3.15 3.93
C ALA A 43 5.80 -2.77 4.66
N GLU A 44 6.81 -3.65 4.63
CA GLU A 44 8.14 -3.38 5.21
C GLU A 44 8.81 -2.17 4.53
N THR A 45 8.65 -2.03 3.22
CA THR A 45 9.20 -0.91 2.45
C THR A 45 8.52 0.40 2.82
N LEU A 46 7.20 0.39 2.97
CA LEU A 46 6.42 1.54 3.38
C LEU A 46 6.79 1.99 4.81
N GLU A 47 6.93 1.05 5.75
CA GLU A 47 7.37 1.34 7.11
C GLU A 47 8.78 1.96 7.14
N HIS A 48 9.73 1.44 6.36
CA HIS A 48 11.07 2.03 6.23
C HIS A 48 11.05 3.46 5.66
N ASN A 49 10.08 3.77 4.81
CA ASN A 49 9.87 5.11 4.25
C ASN A 49 8.98 6.00 5.15
N ASN A 50 8.71 5.59 6.39
CA ASN A 50 7.90 6.29 7.38
C ASN A 50 6.41 6.46 7.01
N PHE A 51 5.90 5.62 6.10
CA PHE A 51 4.47 5.56 5.84
C PHE A 51 3.76 4.77 6.93
N ARG A 52 2.58 5.23 7.31
CA ARG A 52 1.72 4.51 8.25
C ARG A 52 0.89 3.48 7.50
N SER A 53 1.45 2.30 7.31
CA SER A 53 0.81 1.15 6.67
C SER A 53 0.33 0.09 7.68
N THR A 54 -0.69 -0.68 7.32
CA THR A 54 -1.15 -1.84 8.10
C THR A 54 -1.67 -2.91 7.16
N ILE A 55 -1.15 -4.14 7.29
CA ILE A 55 -1.70 -5.29 6.56
C ILE A 55 -3.04 -5.67 7.19
N ARG A 56 -4.06 -5.79 6.35
CA ARG A 56 -5.41 -6.23 6.70
C ARG A 56 -5.80 -7.43 5.85
N THR A 57 -6.70 -8.24 6.40
CA THR A 57 -7.30 -9.37 5.71
C THR A 57 -8.81 -9.18 5.62
N ALA A 58 -9.40 -9.49 4.47
CA ALA A 58 -10.83 -9.48 4.24
C ALA A 58 -11.22 -10.77 3.50
N GLY A 59 -11.80 -11.71 4.24
CA GLY A 59 -12.03 -13.06 3.73
C GLY A 59 -10.70 -13.73 3.38
N ASP A 60 -10.57 -14.19 2.13
CA ASP A 60 -9.36 -14.84 1.61
C ASP A 60 -8.34 -13.85 1.03
N ALA A 61 -8.68 -12.56 0.94
CA ALA A 61 -7.81 -11.53 0.39
C ALA A 61 -7.04 -10.78 1.49
N SER A 62 -5.80 -10.40 1.18
CA SER A 62 -4.97 -9.54 2.01
C SER A 62 -4.64 -8.24 1.26
N TYR A 63 -4.54 -7.14 2.00
CA TYR A 63 -4.18 -5.83 1.44
C TYR A 63 -3.49 -4.97 2.48
N ILE A 64 -2.81 -3.92 2.05
CA ILE A 64 -2.21 -2.93 2.94
C ILE A 64 -3.08 -1.68 2.91
N GLU A 65 -3.52 -1.22 4.07
CA GLU A 65 -4.07 0.12 4.22
C GLU A 65 -2.96 1.09 4.58
N VAL A 66 -2.78 2.15 3.79
CA VAL A 66 -1.81 3.22 4.04
C VAL A 66 -2.54 4.51 4.32
N LEU A 67 -2.26 5.12 5.47
CA LEU A 67 -2.89 6.37 5.89
C LEU A 67 -2.03 7.57 5.51
N ASN A 68 -2.64 8.56 4.86
CA ASN A 68 -2.09 9.88 4.61
C ASN A 68 -2.25 10.72 5.89
N ARG A 69 -1.18 10.89 6.68
CA ARG A 69 -1.18 11.71 7.89
C ARG A 69 -0.09 12.76 7.85
#